data_AF-A0A8X8Y380-F1
#
_entry.id   AF-A0A8X8Y380-F1
#
_cell.length_a   1.000
_cell.length_b   1.000
_cell.length_c   1.000
_cell.angle_alpha   90.00
_cell.angle_beta   90.00
_cell.angle_gamma   90.00
#
_symmetry.space_group_name_H-M   'P 1'
#
loop_
_entity.id
_entity.type
_entity.pdbx_description
1 polymer ?
#
loop_
_entity_poly.entity_id
_entity_poly.type
_entity_poly.pdbx_seq_one_letter_code
_entity_poly.pdbx_strand_id
1 'polypeptide(L)'
;MLPDFPPWFFMTAQKELQSNTGIQFTEAEIKQRMDFMKLRYKTFKQVQTEGASWDVGAQYLRANDDVWEKIFKKTPFAGAYYHRDDPHFSKLARLYGLDNVKKEGETEVVVISDQTEKISDGEPSCYEK
;
A
#
# COMPACT_ATOMS: atom_id res chain seq x y z
N MET A 1 11.91 -18.01 7.24
CA MET A 1 11.02 -16.83 7.36
C MET A 1 10.89 -16.48 8.83
N LEU A 2 11.08 -15.22 9.20
CA LEU A 2 10.71 -14.74 10.54
C LEU A 2 9.18 -14.76 10.67
N PRO A 3 8.61 -15.12 11.84
CA PRO A 3 7.18 -15.04 12.04
C PRO A 3 6.73 -13.57 11.96
N ASP A 4 5.60 -13.32 11.30
CA ASP A 4 5.03 -11.97 11.16
C ASP A 4 4.74 -11.30 12.51
N PHE A 5 4.53 -12.09 13.56
CA PHE A 5 4.22 -11.64 14.91
C PHE A 5 5.01 -12.43 15.96
N PRO A 6 5.45 -11.79 17.07
CA PRO A 6 6.15 -12.47 18.15
C PRO A 6 5.21 -13.41 18.93
N PRO A 7 5.71 -14.48 19.58
CA PRO A 7 4.87 -15.46 20.27
C PRO A 7 3.90 -14.87 21.31
N TRP A 8 4.36 -13.87 22.08
CA TRP A 8 3.53 -13.22 23.11
C TRP A 8 2.30 -12.51 22.53
N PHE A 9 2.33 -12.12 21.25
CA PHE A 9 1.20 -11.46 20.59
C PHE A 9 -0.05 -12.33 20.63
N PHE A 10 0.08 -13.63 20.36
CA PHE A 10 -1.06 -14.54 20.30
C PHE A 10 -1.68 -14.76 21.68
N MET A 11 -0.86 -14.83 22.73
CA MET A 11 -1.35 -14.90 24.11
C MET A 11 -2.14 -13.64 24.49
N THR A 12 -1.61 -12.46 24.16
CA THR A 12 -2.28 -11.19 24.41
C THR A 12 -3.60 -11.11 23.63
N ALA A 13 -3.58 -11.43 22.34
CA ALA A 13 -4.76 -11.43 21.49
C ALA A 13 -5.84 -12.38 22.02
N GLN A 14 -5.46 -13.59 22.45
CA GLN A 14 -6.39 -14.56 23.02
C GLN A 14 -7.08 -14.02 24.28
N LYS A 15 -6.32 -13.42 25.19
CA LYS A 15 -6.85 -12.82 26.43
C LYS A 15 -7.81 -11.67 26.13
N GLU A 16 -7.41 -10.76 25.23
CA GLU A 16 -8.23 -9.61 24.83
C GLU A 16 -9.52 -10.04 24.12
N LEU A 17 -9.44 -11.00 23.20
CA LEU A 17 -10.62 -11.55 22.51
C LEU A 17 -11.58 -12.22 23.50
N GLN A 18 -11.06 -13.00 24.45
CA GLN A 18 -11.89 -13.61 25.48
C GLN A 18 -12.57 -12.55 26.36
N SER A 19 -11.85 -11.50 26.77
CA SER A 19 -12.42 -10.42 27.58
C SER A 19 -13.52 -9.65 26.85
N ASN A 20 -13.31 -9.37 25.56
CA ASN A 20 -14.22 -8.52 24.78
C ASN A 20 -15.41 -9.28 24.18
N THR A 21 -15.26 -10.57 23.89
CA THR A 21 -16.29 -11.38 23.20
C THR A 21 -16.87 -12.51 24.05
N GLY A 22 -16.23 -12.86 25.15
CA GLY A 22 -16.55 -14.04 25.97
C GLY A 22 -16.11 -15.38 25.36
N ILE A 23 -15.58 -15.37 24.13
CA ILE A 23 -15.21 -16.59 23.39
C ILE A 23 -13.71 -16.84 23.53
N GLN A 24 -13.33 -18.07 23.88
CA GLN A 24 -11.93 -18.50 23.80
C GLN A 24 -11.60 -18.98 22.40
N PHE A 25 -10.57 -18.36 21.82
CA PHE A 25 -9.96 -18.81 20.56
C PHE A 25 -8.67 -19.56 20.85
N THR A 26 -8.42 -20.62 20.09
CA THR A 26 -7.12 -21.28 20.04
C THR A 26 -6.12 -20.42 19.27
N GLU A 27 -4.83 -20.64 19.51
CA GLU A 27 -3.76 -19.94 18.78
C GLU A 27 -3.88 -20.16 17.26
N ALA A 28 -4.23 -21.37 16.81
CA ALA A 28 -4.42 -21.69 15.39
C ALA A 28 -5.56 -20.89 14.75
N GLU A 29 -6.67 -20.73 15.49
CA GLU A 29 -7.82 -19.93 15.06
C GLU A 29 -7.50 -18.44 14.96
N ILE A 30 -6.64 -17.92 15.84
CA ILE A 30 -6.16 -16.54 15.77
C ILE A 30 -5.22 -16.39 14.57
N LYS A 31 -4.26 -17.30 14.38
CA LYS A 31 -3.35 -17.32 13.23
C LYS A 31 -4.11 -17.32 11.91
N GLN A 32 -5.07 -18.22 11.75
CA GLN A 32 -5.92 -18.28 10.57
C GLN A 32 -6.64 -16.94 10.29
N ARG A 33 -7.17 -16.28 11.34
CA ARG A 33 -7.81 -14.97 11.19
C ARG A 33 -6.81 -13.90 10.76
N MET A 34 -5.59 -13.90 11.30
CA MET A 34 -4.53 -12.99 10.89
C MET A 34 -4.11 -13.21 9.42
N ASP A 35 -4.06 -14.47 8.97
CA ASP A 35 -3.79 -14.79 7.57
C ASP A 35 -4.88 -14.22 6.64
N PHE A 36 -6.14 -14.36 7.02
CA PHE A 36 -7.26 -13.76 6.27
C PHE A 36 -7.20 -12.22 6.28
N MET A 37 -6.82 -11.59 7.40
CA MET A 37 -6.62 -10.14 7.45
C MET A 37 -5.49 -9.68 6.54
N LYS A 38 -4.37 -10.43 6.49
CA LYS A 38 -3.25 -10.15 5.58
C LYS A 38 -3.65 -10.37 4.13
N LEU A 39 -4.40 -11.42 3.82
CA LEU A 39 -4.95 -11.67 2.49
C LEU A 39 -5.85 -10.51 2.04
N ARG A 40 -6.79 -10.09 2.89
CA ARG A 40 -7.68 -8.95 2.64
C ARG A 40 -6.88 -7.71 2.25
N TYR A 41 -5.88 -7.35 3.05
CA TYR A 41 -4.98 -6.23 2.76
C TYR A 41 -4.28 -6.38 1.39
N LYS A 42 -3.67 -7.54 1.12
CA LYS A 42 -2.98 -7.81 -0.14
C LYS A 42 -3.90 -7.72 -1.35
N THR A 43 -5.09 -8.30 -1.27
CA THR A 43 -6.08 -8.21 -2.34
C THR A 43 -6.46 -6.77 -2.61
N PHE A 44 -6.76 -5.97 -1.59
CA PHE A 44 -7.07 -4.55 -1.78
C PHE A 44 -5.91 -3.81 -2.47
N LYS A 45 -4.68 -4.02 -2.02
CA LYS A 45 -3.49 -3.42 -2.64
C LYS A 45 -3.33 -3.85 -4.10
N GLN A 46 -3.61 -5.11 -4.42
CA GLN A 46 -3.54 -5.61 -5.79
C GLN A 46 -4.61 -4.97 -6.68
N VAL A 47 -5.86 -4.86 -6.20
CA VAL A 47 -6.94 -4.15 -6.91
C VAL A 47 -6.55 -2.70 -7.20
N GLN A 48 -5.88 -2.02 -6.25
CA GLN A 48 -5.35 -0.68 -6.50
C GLN A 48 -4.26 -0.65 -7.59
N THR A 49 -3.28 -1.56 -7.51
CA THR A 49 -2.19 -1.64 -8.49
C THR A 49 -2.69 -1.96 -9.90
N GLU A 50 -3.78 -2.73 -10.01
CA GLU A 50 -4.40 -3.08 -11.29
C GLU A 50 -5.29 -1.96 -11.87
N GLY A 51 -5.39 -0.81 -11.19
CA GLY A 51 -5.95 0.43 -11.77
C GLY A 51 -7.16 1.01 -11.05
N ALA A 52 -7.63 0.40 -9.96
CA ALA A 52 -8.68 1.02 -9.14
C ALA A 52 -8.10 2.10 -8.21
N SER A 53 -8.80 3.21 -8.06
CA SER A 53 -8.42 4.29 -7.12
C SER A 53 -9.34 4.30 -5.92
N TRP A 54 -8.84 4.74 -4.77
CA TRP A 54 -9.68 4.92 -3.58
C TRP A 54 -10.47 6.22 -3.68
N ASP A 55 -11.80 6.14 -3.65
CA ASP A 55 -12.68 7.29 -3.59
C ASP A 55 -12.88 7.69 -2.11
N VAL A 56 -12.34 8.86 -1.74
CA VAL A 56 -12.39 9.35 -0.35
C VAL A 56 -13.81 9.68 0.09
N GLY A 57 -14.65 10.19 -0.83
CA GLY A 57 -16.03 10.57 -0.52
C GLY A 57 -16.95 9.37 -0.40
N ALA A 58 -16.75 8.38 -1.28
CA ALA A 58 -17.57 7.18 -1.30
C ALA A 58 -17.05 6.08 -0.35
N GLN A 59 -15.80 6.18 0.10
CA GLN A 59 -15.08 5.19 0.91
C GLN A 59 -15.01 3.80 0.25
N TYR A 60 -14.81 3.71 -1.06
CA TYR A 60 -14.55 2.42 -1.73
C TYR A 60 -13.68 2.58 -2.98
N LEU A 61 -13.25 1.45 -3.55
CA LEU A 61 -12.44 1.45 -4.77
C LEU A 61 -13.28 1.73 -6.01
N ARG A 62 -12.87 2.73 -6.80
CA ARG A 62 -13.54 3.15 -8.02
C ARG A 62 -12.67 2.87 -9.24
N ALA A 63 -13.28 2.33 -10.27
CA ALA A 63 -12.70 2.11 -11.59
C ALA A 63 -13.85 2.00 -12.61
N ASN A 64 -13.54 2.15 -13.89
CA ASN A 64 -14.48 1.86 -14.96
C ASN A 64 -14.77 0.35 -15.05
N ASP A 65 -15.89 -0.03 -15.64
CA ASP A 65 -16.29 -1.44 -15.76
C ASP A 65 -15.26 -2.27 -16.56
N ASP A 66 -14.65 -1.70 -17.61
CA ASP A 66 -13.60 -2.36 -18.39
C ASP A 66 -12.33 -2.65 -17.56
N VAL A 67 -12.04 -1.80 -16.57
CA VAL A 67 -10.94 -1.99 -15.62
C VAL A 67 -11.31 -3.09 -14.62
N TRP A 68 -12.53 -3.08 -14.08
CA TRP A 68 -13.01 -4.12 -13.17
C TRP A 68 -13.01 -5.50 -13.81
N GLU A 69 -13.40 -5.62 -15.08
CA GLU A 69 -13.31 -6.89 -15.82
C GLU A 69 -11.88 -7.44 -15.87
N LYS A 70 -10.87 -6.57 -16.06
CA LYS A 70 -9.46 -6.96 -16.05
C LYS A 70 -9.00 -7.35 -14.63
N ILE A 71 -9.42 -6.59 -13.62
CA ILE A 71 -9.11 -6.86 -12.21
C ILE A 71 -9.65 -8.23 -11.81
N PHE A 72 -10.90 -8.55 -12.12
CA PHE A 72 -11.51 -9.84 -11.76
C PHE A 72 -10.79 -11.04 -12.38
N LYS A 73 -10.20 -10.87 -13.57
CA LYS A 73 -9.42 -11.92 -14.23
C LYS A 73 -8.06 -12.18 -13.57
N LYS A 74 -7.46 -11.17 -12.94
CA LYS A 74 -6.08 -11.23 -12.41
C LYS A 74 -5.99 -11.31 -10.90
N THR A 75 -7.00 -10.81 -10.19
CA THR A 75 -6.97 -10.63 -8.75
C THR A 75 -8.05 -11.49 -8.08
N PRO A 76 -7.67 -12.65 -7.52
CA PRO A 76 -8.57 -13.46 -6.73
C PRO A 76 -9.21 -12.64 -5.60
N PHE A 77 -10.49 -12.88 -5.34
CA PHE A 77 -11.28 -12.19 -4.30
C PHE A 77 -11.51 -10.68 -4.53
N ALA A 78 -11.15 -10.12 -5.69
CA ALA A 78 -11.40 -8.70 -5.98
C ALA A 78 -12.88 -8.30 -5.93
N GLY A 79 -13.80 -9.25 -6.14
CA GLY A 79 -15.24 -9.03 -6.00
C GLY A 79 -15.66 -8.54 -4.61
N ALA A 80 -14.85 -8.76 -3.58
CA ALA A 80 -15.08 -8.22 -2.23
C ALA A 80 -15.04 -6.68 -2.18
N TYR A 81 -14.38 -6.03 -3.15
CA TYR A 81 -14.16 -4.58 -3.20
C TYR A 81 -14.91 -3.86 -4.32
N TYR A 82 -15.71 -4.60 -5.10
CA TYR A 82 -16.52 -4.02 -6.15
C TYR A 82 -17.71 -3.28 -5.54
N HIS A 83 -17.69 -1.94 -5.60
CA HIS A 83 -18.71 -1.04 -5.01
C HIS A 83 -18.99 -1.31 -3.53
N ARG A 84 -18.00 -1.79 -2.77
CA ARG A 84 -18.10 -2.07 -1.34
C ARG A 84 -17.01 -1.35 -0.57
N ASP A 85 -17.42 -0.70 0.51
CA ASP A 85 -16.50 -0.10 1.48
C ASP A 85 -15.75 -1.19 2.27
N ASP A 86 -14.51 -0.88 2.62
CA ASP A 86 -13.72 -1.57 3.63
C ASP A 86 -13.35 -0.58 4.76
N PRO A 87 -14.21 -0.41 5.77
CA PRO A 87 -13.98 0.56 6.84
C PRO A 87 -12.78 0.20 7.72
N HIS A 88 -12.27 -1.04 7.61
CA HIS A 88 -11.12 -1.52 8.37
C HIS A 88 -9.81 -1.43 7.59
N PHE A 89 -9.84 -1.02 6.32
CA PHE A 89 -8.66 -1.00 5.47
C PHE A 89 -7.54 -0.14 6.05
N SER A 90 -7.86 1.03 6.62
CA SER A 90 -6.86 1.91 7.24
C SER A 90 -6.09 1.23 8.38
N LYS A 91 -6.78 0.41 9.20
CA LYS A 91 -6.17 -0.37 10.28
C LYS A 91 -5.31 -1.50 9.71
N LEU A 92 -5.78 -2.18 8.67
CA LEU A 92 -5.04 -3.23 7.98
C LEU A 92 -3.77 -2.66 7.31
N ALA A 93 -3.85 -1.48 6.69
CA ALA A 93 -2.71 -0.79 6.09
C ALA A 93 -1.68 -0.37 7.14
N ARG A 94 -2.11 0.05 8.33
CA ARG A 94 -1.17 0.32 9.44
C ARG A 94 -0.46 -0.95 9.92
N LEU A 95 -1.14 -2.09 9.89
CA LEU A 95 -0.62 -3.37 10.37
C LEU A 95 0.32 -4.05 9.35
N TYR A 96 -0.04 -4.03 8.07
CA TYR A 96 0.65 -4.78 7.01
C TYR A 96 1.32 -3.90 5.95
N GLY A 97 1.13 -2.59 6.00
CA GLY A 97 1.65 -1.66 5.00
C GLY A 97 3.08 -1.21 5.21
N LEU A 98 3.70 -1.53 6.35
CA LEU A 98 5.12 -1.29 6.58
C LEU A 98 6.01 -2.07 5.59
N ASP A 99 5.52 -3.19 5.08
CA ASP A 99 6.20 -3.97 4.03
C ASP A 99 6.24 -3.24 2.67
N ASN A 100 5.45 -2.17 2.49
CA ASN A 100 5.38 -1.36 1.27
C ASN A 100 6.26 -0.11 1.31
N VAL A 101 7.14 0.03 2.32
CA VAL A 101 8.14 1.11 2.30
C VAL A 101 9.03 0.87 1.08
N LYS A 102 8.91 1.75 0.07
CA LYS A 102 9.88 1.82 -1.01
C LYS A 102 11.23 2.02 -0.33
N LYS A 103 12.12 1.03 -0.41
CA LYS A 103 13.53 1.29 -0.15
C LYS A 103 13.90 2.38 -1.15
N GLU A 104 14.31 3.55 -0.66
CA GLU A 104 14.91 4.55 -1.55
C GLU A 104 16.02 3.80 -2.30
N GLY A 105 15.90 3.76 -3.62
CA GLY A 105 17.01 3.31 -4.45
C GLY A 105 18.20 4.20 -4.16
N GLU A 106 19.42 3.67 -4.31
CA GLU A 106 20.64 4.44 -4.19
C GLU A 106 20.47 5.79 -4.87
N THR A 107 20.69 6.88 -4.12
CA THR A 107 20.61 8.23 -4.65
C THR A 107 21.60 8.32 -5.82
N GLU A 108 21.13 8.28 -7.05
CA GLU A 108 21.93 8.72 -8.20
C GLU A 108 22.16 10.23 -7.99
N VAL A 109 23.29 10.56 -7.37
CA VAL A 109 23.74 11.94 -7.24
C VAL A 109 24.08 12.40 -8.65
N VAL A 110 23.15 13.10 -9.29
CA VAL A 110 23.42 13.80 -10.55
C VAL A 110 24.43 14.89 -10.21
N VAL A 111 25.71 14.63 -10.49
CA VAL A 111 26.76 15.63 -10.38
C VAL A 111 26.51 16.66 -11.47
N ILE A 112 25.95 17.80 -11.07
CA ILE A 112 25.83 18.95 -11.97
C ILE A 112 27.24 19.53 -12.12
N SER A 113 27.84 19.34 -13.29
CA SER A 113 29.13 19.94 -13.62
C SER A 113 28.96 21.44 -13.78
N ASP A 114 29.77 22.21 -13.08
CA ASP A 114 29.76 23.67 -13.03
C ASP A 114 30.57 24.29 -14.18
N GLN A 115 30.43 23.79 -15.41
CA GLN A 115 31.09 24.39 -16.57
C GLN A 115 30.44 25.73 -16.95
N THR A 116 30.70 26.75 -16.13
CA THR A 116 30.42 28.15 -16.43
C THR A 116 31.61 28.68 -17.22
N GLU A 117 31.47 28.70 -18.54
CA GLU A 117 32.39 29.41 -19.42
C GLU A 117 32.18 30.93 -19.24
N LYS A 118 33.27 31.67 -19.04
CA LYS A 118 33.20 33.14 -19.09
C LYS A 118 32.97 33.55 -20.54
N ILE A 119 31.87 34.25 -20.79
CA ILE A 119 31.62 34.90 -22.06
C ILE A 119 32.75 35.90 -22.29
N SER A 120 33.52 35.73 -23.37
CA SER A 120 34.54 36.70 -23.76
C SER A 120 33.87 38.00 -24.18
N ASP A 121 34.36 39.14 -23.70
CA ASP A 121 33.84 40.49 -23.92
C ASP A 121 33.91 40.98 -25.39
N GLY A 122 34.01 40.08 -26.37
CA GLY A 122 34.33 40.36 -27.77
C GLY A 122 33.19 40.25 -28.77
N GLU A 123 32.02 39.73 -28.41
CA GLU A 123 30.87 39.73 -29.33
C GLU A 123 29.92 40.90 -29.03
N PRO A 124 29.70 41.83 -29.99
CA PRO A 124 28.65 42.81 -29.85
C PRO A 124 27.32 42.07 -29.77
N SER A 125 26.63 42.28 -28.66
CA SER A 125 25.29 41.76 -28.46
C SER A 125 24.39 42.24 -29.59
N CYS A 126 23.64 41.34 -30.21
CA CYS A 126 22.72 41.61 -31.32
C CYS A 126 21.49 42.47 -30.92
N TYR A 127 21.53 43.13 -29.76
CA TYR A 127 20.51 44.03 -29.25
C TYR A 127 20.93 45.50 -29.22
N GLU A 128 22.14 45.86 -29.67
CA GLU A 128 22.51 47.28 -29.81
C GLU A 128 22.16 47.80 -31.21
N LYS A 129 21.29 48.81 -31.26
CA LYS A 129 20.78 49.49 -32.45
C LYS A 129 20.99 51.00 -32.31
#